data_AF-F8NG30-F1
#
_entry.id   AF-F8NG30-F1
#
_cell.length_a   1.000
_cell.length_b   1.000
_cell.length_c   1.000
_cell.angle_alpha   90.00
_cell.angle_beta   90.00
_cell.angle_gamma   90.00
#
_symmetry.space_group_name_H-M   'P 1'
#
loop_
_entity.id
_entity.type
_entity.pdbx_description
1 polymer ?
#
loop_
_entity_poly.entity_id
_entity_poly.type
_entity_poly.pdbx_seq_one_letter_code
_entity_poly.pdbx_strand_id
1 'polypeptide(L)'
;MSNPDASIGLLDMPPETLLHILSYLDIPDLACLSRTCSSLACLAVDPVLHSNRLRVVAPSRVSHLLFGRSPQGIPFRPTVGDLVQRYVLRGLNIERRWRMGSYLHSAHSVKQYEMGLHLQRRRASLIVSSQLRRRASVSHALKDLHTLHVLPDIESSSLSVSRSLLPIMHQLKWCMDRDRLAKKVRDGACGAFGTGVSGGFVSGLGAWLELRGRGIVQDNERVRLILCPDVRKMVGFYESLG
;
A
#
# COMPACT_ATOMS: atom_id res chain seq x y z
N MET A 1 54.05 -42.92 -27.15
CA MET A 1 53.35 -41.64 -27.42
C MET A 1 52.48 -41.35 -26.19
N SER A 2 53.01 -40.55 -25.28
CA SER A 2 52.43 -40.22 -23.97
C SER A 2 51.63 -38.92 -24.10
N ASN A 3 50.31 -38.98 -23.93
CA ASN A 3 49.45 -37.81 -23.84
C ASN A 3 49.75 -37.04 -22.53
N PRO A 4 50.11 -35.74 -22.59
CA PRO A 4 50.45 -34.95 -21.40
C PRO A 4 49.25 -34.23 -20.74
N ASP A 5 48.01 -34.53 -21.15
CA ASP A 5 46.81 -33.89 -20.60
C ASP A 5 46.03 -34.83 -19.67
N ALA A 6 46.73 -35.59 -18.83
CA ALA A 6 46.10 -36.29 -17.71
C ALA A 6 45.74 -35.25 -16.65
N SER A 7 44.61 -34.57 -16.83
CA SER A 7 43.96 -33.82 -15.76
C SER A 7 43.82 -34.75 -14.56
N ILE A 8 44.60 -34.51 -13.51
CA ILE A 8 44.56 -35.28 -12.25
C ILE A 8 43.10 -35.33 -11.83
N GLY A 9 42.51 -36.52 -11.89
CA GLY A 9 41.11 -36.69 -11.56
C GLY A 9 40.95 -36.47 -10.07
N LEU A 10 39.79 -35.97 -9.64
CA LEU A 10 39.45 -35.89 -8.22
C LEU A 10 39.67 -37.25 -7.51
N LEU A 11 39.50 -38.35 -8.25
CA LEU A 11 39.65 -39.73 -7.77
C LEU A 11 41.10 -40.21 -7.65
N ASP A 12 42.08 -39.49 -8.22
CA ASP A 12 43.50 -39.82 -8.11
C ASP A 12 44.12 -39.28 -6.80
N MET A 13 43.37 -38.47 -6.05
CA MET A 13 43.82 -37.94 -4.78
C MET A 13 43.75 -38.99 -3.66
N PRO A 14 44.64 -38.90 -2.65
CA PRO A 14 44.59 -39.78 -1.49
C PRO A 14 43.22 -39.72 -0.79
N PRO A 15 42.68 -40.85 -0.32
CA PRO A 15 41.35 -40.91 0.28
C PRO A 15 41.20 -39.98 1.49
N GLU A 16 42.28 -39.70 2.22
CA GLU A 16 42.31 -38.78 3.36
C GLU A 16 42.03 -37.34 2.93
N THR A 17 42.60 -36.91 1.80
CA THR A 17 42.37 -35.57 1.26
C THR A 17 40.95 -35.43 0.73
N LEU A 18 40.41 -36.49 0.10
CA LEU A 18 39.02 -36.55 -0.31
C LEU A 18 38.08 -36.47 0.89
N LEU A 19 38.33 -37.26 1.93
CA LEU A 19 37.53 -37.26 3.16
C LEU A 19 37.58 -35.89 3.86
N HIS A 20 38.75 -35.25 3.86
CA HIS A 20 38.89 -33.89 4.37
C HIS A 20 38.06 -32.88 3.56
N ILE A 21 38.10 -32.93 2.23
CA ILE A 21 37.27 -32.06 1.36
C ILE A 21 35.79 -32.33 1.61
N LEU A 22 35.38 -33.60 1.61
CA LEU A 22 34.00 -34.03 1.83
C LEU A 22 33.49 -33.65 3.24
N SER A 23 34.39 -33.45 4.21
CA SER A 23 34.01 -33.01 5.56
C SER A 23 33.41 -31.60 5.61
N TYR A 24 33.68 -30.77 4.59
CA TYR A 24 33.11 -29.42 4.47
C TYR A 24 31.77 -29.39 3.72
N LEU A 25 31.34 -30.50 3.11
CA LEU A 25 30.11 -30.57 2.32
C LEU A 25 28.86 -30.90 3.15
N ASP A 26 27.72 -30.38 2.67
CA ASP A 26 26.42 -30.53 3.32
C ASP A 26 25.73 -31.87 3.04
N ILE A 27 24.66 -32.17 3.79
CA ILE A 27 23.93 -33.45 3.70
C ILE A 27 23.29 -33.61 2.32
N PRO A 28 22.58 -32.61 1.78
CA PRO A 28 22.10 -32.67 0.41
C PRO A 28 23.22 -32.88 -0.60
N ASP A 29 24.36 -32.20 -0.44
CA ASP A 29 25.44 -32.26 -1.42
C ASP A 29 26.14 -33.62 -1.44
N LEU A 30 26.35 -34.24 -0.28
CA LEU A 30 26.88 -35.60 -0.17
C LEU A 30 25.89 -36.66 -0.66
N ALA A 31 24.58 -36.43 -0.48
CA ALA A 31 23.54 -37.28 -1.05
C ALA A 31 23.45 -37.15 -2.57
N CYS A 32 23.75 -35.97 -3.12
CA CYS A 32 23.90 -35.78 -4.56
C CYS A 32 25.16 -36.47 -5.08
N LEU A 33 26.30 -36.33 -4.39
CA LEU A 33 27.57 -36.96 -4.75
C LEU A 33 27.50 -38.49 -4.73
N SER A 34 26.81 -39.07 -3.73
CA SER A 34 26.63 -40.53 -3.66
C SER A 34 25.74 -41.08 -4.78
N ARG A 35 24.87 -40.25 -5.36
CA ARG A 35 24.05 -40.61 -6.52
C ARG A 35 24.78 -40.42 -7.84
N THR A 36 25.67 -39.43 -7.95
CA THR A 36 26.39 -39.14 -9.20
C THR A 36 27.65 -39.96 -9.38
N CYS A 37 28.31 -40.38 -8.30
CA CYS A 37 29.58 -41.10 -8.36
C CYS A 37 29.62 -42.23 -7.33
N SER A 38 29.68 -43.48 -7.80
CA SER A 38 29.68 -44.67 -6.94
C SER A 38 30.94 -44.80 -6.08
N SER A 39 32.10 -44.36 -6.56
CA SER A 39 33.35 -44.37 -5.78
C SER A 39 33.31 -43.39 -4.61
N LEU A 40 32.69 -42.22 -4.80
CA LEU A 40 32.47 -41.24 -3.72
C LEU A 40 31.29 -41.61 -2.82
N ALA A 41 30.38 -42.48 -3.28
CA ALA A 41 29.27 -42.96 -2.46
C ALA A 41 29.76 -43.72 -1.22
N CYS A 42 30.81 -44.53 -1.36
CA CYS A 42 31.43 -45.23 -0.23
C CYS A 42 32.01 -44.25 0.80
N LEU A 43 32.68 -43.18 0.34
CA LEU A 43 33.26 -42.15 1.22
C LEU A 43 32.19 -41.24 1.84
N ALA A 44 31.08 -41.00 1.13
CA ALA A 44 29.98 -40.17 1.63
C ALA A 44 29.20 -40.82 2.78
N VAL A 45 29.25 -42.15 2.90
CA VAL A 45 28.59 -42.95 3.95
C VAL A 45 29.54 -43.22 5.13
N ASP A 46 30.77 -42.72 5.09
CA ASP A 46 31.76 -42.93 6.16
C ASP A 46 31.27 -42.42 7.54
N PRO A 47 31.28 -43.28 8.59
CA PRO A 47 30.89 -42.89 9.94
C PRO A 47 31.75 -41.78 10.54
N VAL A 48 33.03 -41.66 10.17
CA VAL A 48 33.90 -40.58 10.69
C VAL A 48 33.44 -39.23 10.15
N LEU A 49 33.18 -39.17 8.85
CA LEU A 49 32.60 -38.00 8.21
C LEU A 49 31.22 -37.66 8.79
N HIS A 50 30.37 -38.66 9.03
CA HIS A 50 29.08 -38.45 9.68
C HIS A 50 29.21 -37.87 11.11
N SER A 51 30.15 -38.39 11.91
CA SER A 51 30.41 -37.92 13.28
C SER A 51 30.93 -36.50 13.33
N ASN A 52 31.90 -36.15 12.46
CA ASN A 52 32.43 -34.80 12.35
C ASN A 52 31.31 -33.80 12.01
N ARG A 53 30.40 -34.19 11.13
CA ARG A 53 29.26 -33.33 10.76
C ARG A 53 28.29 -33.11 11.90
N LEU A 54 27.92 -34.16 12.64
CA LEU A 54 27.02 -34.00 13.79
C LEU A 54 27.63 -33.13 14.88
N ARG A 55 28.96 -33.22 15.08
CA ARG A 55 29.66 -32.52 16.15
C ARG A 55 30.10 -31.10 15.79
N VAL A 56 30.47 -30.86 14.54
CA VAL A 56 31.12 -29.61 14.11
C VAL A 56 30.26 -28.86 13.10
N VAL A 57 29.91 -29.49 11.98
CA VAL A 57 29.25 -28.80 10.85
C VAL A 57 27.80 -28.43 11.18
N ALA A 58 27.00 -29.39 11.67
CA ALA A 58 25.59 -29.17 11.95
C ALA A 58 25.37 -28.10 13.03
N PRO A 59 26.08 -28.09 14.18
CA PRO A 59 25.96 -27.01 15.16
C PRO A 59 26.39 -25.64 14.60
N SER A 60 27.47 -25.60 13.82
CA SER A 60 27.97 -24.35 13.21
C SER A 60 26.99 -23.79 12.17
N ARG A 61 26.31 -24.66 11.42
CA ARG A 61 25.28 -24.23 10.47
C ARG A 61 24.00 -23.80 11.16
N VAL A 62 23.56 -24.54 12.17
CA VAL A 62 22.39 -24.15 12.96
C VAL A 62 22.65 -22.81 13.64
N SER A 63 23.84 -22.58 14.18
CA SER A 63 24.19 -21.28 14.75
C SER A 63 24.22 -20.17 13.70
N HIS A 64 24.81 -20.41 12.53
CA HIS A 64 24.81 -19.44 11.42
C HIS A 64 23.40 -19.17 10.88
N LEU A 65 22.53 -20.16 10.74
CA LEU A 65 21.16 -19.95 10.24
C LEU A 65 20.25 -19.28 11.28
N LEU A 66 20.43 -19.59 12.57
CA LEU A 66 19.61 -19.03 13.64
C LEU A 66 20.06 -17.63 14.08
N PHE A 67 21.36 -17.35 14.03
CA PHE A 67 21.97 -16.13 14.58
C PHE A 67 22.82 -15.34 13.58
N GLY A 68 23.08 -15.90 12.40
CA GLY A 68 23.83 -15.21 11.36
C GLY A 68 23.04 -14.08 10.70
N ARG A 69 23.80 -13.22 10.03
CA ARG A 69 23.30 -12.06 9.31
C ARG A 69 23.81 -12.12 7.88
N SER A 70 22.95 -11.71 6.96
CA SER A 70 23.33 -11.46 5.57
C SER A 70 24.38 -10.32 5.49
N PRO A 71 25.12 -10.20 4.38
CA PRO A 71 26.06 -9.10 4.19
C PRO A 71 25.39 -7.71 4.25
N GLN A 72 24.07 -7.63 4.01
CA GLN A 72 23.26 -6.43 4.16
C GLN A 72 22.80 -6.17 5.62
N GLY A 73 23.21 -7.01 6.56
CA GLY A 73 22.87 -6.90 7.98
C GLY A 73 21.51 -7.49 8.38
N ILE A 74 20.74 -8.05 7.43
CA ILE A 74 19.44 -8.66 7.69
C ILE A 74 19.66 -10.01 8.39
N PRO A 75 19.05 -10.28 9.55
CA PRO A 75 19.18 -11.57 10.22
C PRO A 75 18.48 -12.68 9.41
N PHE A 76 19.09 -13.85 9.30
CA PHE A 76 18.47 -14.99 8.61
C PHE A 76 17.22 -15.49 9.35
N ARG A 77 17.22 -15.39 10.68
CA ARG A 77 16.07 -15.64 11.52
C ARG A 77 15.20 -14.38 11.63
N PRO A 78 13.91 -14.43 11.28
CA PRO A 78 13.01 -13.30 11.50
C PRO A 78 12.88 -13.00 12.99
N THR A 79 12.90 -11.72 13.34
CA THR A 79 12.70 -11.29 14.72
C THR A 79 11.25 -11.49 15.16
N VAL A 80 10.99 -11.47 16.47
CA VAL A 80 9.61 -11.52 16.98
C VAL A 80 8.78 -10.36 16.42
N GLY A 81 9.38 -9.17 16.27
CA GLY A 81 8.75 -8.03 15.62
C GLY A 81 8.34 -8.33 14.18
N ASP A 82 9.25 -8.90 13.39
CA ASP A 82 8.95 -9.29 12.00
C ASP A 82 7.82 -10.32 11.92
N LEU A 83 7.79 -11.27 12.85
CA LEU A 83 6.74 -12.28 12.92
C LEU A 83 5.38 -11.70 13.31
N VAL A 84 5.34 -10.67 14.17
CA VAL A 84 4.13 -9.93 14.51
C VAL A 84 3.64 -9.12 13.31
N GLN A 85 4.55 -8.40 12.63
CA GLN A 85 4.22 -7.61 11.43
C GLN A 85 3.69 -8.48 10.28
N ARG A 86 4.27 -9.67 10.07
CA ARG A 86 3.81 -10.65 9.08
C ARG A 86 2.54 -11.40 9.52
N TYR A 87 1.96 -11.05 10.67
CA TYR A 87 0.80 -11.73 11.25
C TYR A 87 0.99 -13.24 11.46
N VAL A 88 2.23 -13.70 11.65
CA VAL A 88 2.55 -15.09 12.02
C VAL A 88 2.35 -15.29 13.51
N LEU A 89 2.91 -14.39 14.33
CA LEU A 89 2.67 -14.36 15.77
C LEU A 89 1.54 -13.37 16.08
N ARG A 90 0.54 -13.85 16.82
CA ARG A 90 -0.63 -13.06 17.23
C ARG A 90 -0.95 -13.29 18.69
N GLY A 91 -1.52 -12.29 19.34
CA GLY A 91 -1.89 -12.38 20.75
C GLY A 91 -2.42 -11.07 21.29
N LEU A 92 -3.01 -11.13 22.49
CA LEU A 92 -3.45 -9.93 23.21
C LEU A 92 -2.24 -9.12 23.69
N ASN A 93 -2.20 -7.85 23.31
CA ASN A 93 -1.15 -6.91 23.69
C ASN A 93 0.26 -7.47 23.39
N ILE A 94 0.42 -8.15 22.24
CA ILE A 94 1.64 -8.90 21.90
C ILE A 94 2.90 -8.03 21.92
N GLU A 95 2.81 -6.78 21.45
CA GLU A 95 3.93 -5.84 21.47
C GLU A 95 4.37 -5.50 22.90
N ARG A 96 3.41 -5.24 23.80
CA ARG A 96 3.70 -4.96 25.21
C ARG A 96 4.29 -6.19 25.89
N ARG A 97 3.72 -7.37 25.68
CA ARG A 97 4.20 -8.62 26.29
C ARG A 97 5.60 -8.99 25.81
N TRP A 98 5.90 -8.79 24.53
CA TRP A 98 7.24 -9.00 23.98
C TRP A 98 8.26 -8.02 24.59
N ARG A 99 7.94 -6.72 24.68
CA ARG A 99 8.83 -5.73 25.33
C ARG A 99 9.10 -6.07 26.80
N MET A 100 8.12 -6.66 27.48
CA MET A 100 8.25 -7.11 28.87
C MET A 100 8.91 -8.50 29.02
N GLY A 101 9.35 -9.14 27.92
CA GLY A 101 9.93 -10.48 27.96
C GLY A 101 8.98 -11.58 28.45
N SER A 102 7.66 -11.32 28.44
CA SER A 102 6.66 -12.26 28.94
C SER A 102 6.38 -13.38 27.94
N TYR A 103 6.10 -14.58 28.45
CA TYR A 103 5.75 -15.71 27.60
C TYR A 103 4.46 -15.45 26.80
N LEU A 104 4.55 -15.54 25.47
CA LEU A 104 3.48 -15.13 24.55
C LEU A 104 2.36 -16.18 24.43
N HIS A 105 2.69 -17.46 24.60
CA HIS A 105 1.82 -18.59 24.25
C HIS A 105 1.29 -19.38 25.46
N SER A 106 1.06 -18.73 26.60
CA SER A 106 0.37 -19.42 27.70
C SER A 106 -1.05 -19.79 27.29
N ALA A 107 -1.56 -20.93 27.74
CA ALA A 107 -2.90 -21.41 27.39
C ALA A 107 -3.99 -20.35 27.69
N HIS A 108 -3.83 -19.63 28.80
CA HIS A 108 -4.73 -18.52 29.16
C HIS A 108 -4.63 -17.34 28.18
N SER A 109 -3.42 -16.96 27.76
CA SER A 109 -3.21 -15.89 26.75
C SER A 109 -3.89 -16.21 25.43
N VAL A 110 -3.76 -17.47 24.98
CA VAL A 110 -4.37 -17.95 23.74
C VAL A 110 -5.89 -17.90 23.85
N LYS A 111 -6.46 -18.48 24.92
CA LYS A 111 -7.91 -18.48 25.15
C LYS A 111 -8.48 -17.06 25.22
N GLN A 112 -7.82 -16.15 25.95
CA GLN A 112 -8.24 -14.76 26.02
C GLN A 112 -8.20 -14.08 24.63
N TYR A 113 -7.16 -14.33 23.83
CA TYR A 113 -7.03 -13.76 22.50
C TYR A 113 -8.13 -14.25 21.56
N GLU A 114 -8.40 -15.56 21.56
CA GLU A 114 -9.48 -16.15 20.77
C GLU A 114 -10.84 -15.58 21.16
N MET A 115 -11.14 -15.52 22.45
CA MET A 115 -12.37 -14.91 22.95
C MET A 115 -12.47 -13.43 22.54
N GLY A 116 -11.38 -12.67 22.65
CA GLY A 116 -11.30 -11.29 22.19
C GLY A 116 -11.59 -11.15 20.69
N LEU A 117 -11.03 -12.03 19.87
CA LEU A 117 -11.25 -12.06 18.42
C LEU A 117 -12.72 -12.37 18.09
N HIS A 118 -13.33 -13.34 18.77
CA HIS A 118 -14.74 -13.66 18.61
C HIS A 118 -15.64 -12.48 18.99
N LEU A 119 -15.35 -11.80 20.10
CA LEU A 119 -16.08 -10.60 20.53
C LEU A 119 -15.93 -9.45 19.54
N GLN A 120 -14.72 -9.20 19.03
CA GLN A 120 -14.46 -8.18 18.02
C GLN A 120 -15.22 -8.46 16.73
N ARG A 121 -15.21 -9.71 16.25
CA ARG A 121 -15.98 -10.13 15.06
C ARG A 121 -17.48 -9.94 15.27
N ARG A 122 -18.01 -10.34 16.42
CA ARG A 122 -19.43 -10.17 16.75
C ARG A 122 -19.80 -8.68 16.82
N ARG A 123 -18.98 -7.86 17.48
CA ARG A 123 -19.18 -6.41 17.54
C ARG A 123 -19.16 -5.78 16.14
N ALA A 124 -18.16 -6.12 15.32
CA ALA A 124 -18.07 -5.63 13.94
C ALA A 124 -19.30 -6.05 13.12
N SER A 125 -19.74 -7.30 13.25
CA SER A 125 -20.95 -7.80 12.60
C SER A 125 -22.21 -7.04 13.06
N LEU A 126 -22.35 -6.75 14.36
CA LEU A 126 -23.47 -5.96 14.88
C LEU A 126 -23.44 -4.51 14.35
N ILE A 127 -22.28 -3.88 14.34
CA ILE A 127 -22.11 -2.54 13.77
C ILE A 127 -22.48 -2.56 12.29
N VAL A 128 -21.89 -3.46 11.49
CA VAL A 128 -22.15 -3.56 10.05
C VAL A 128 -23.62 -3.85 9.79
N SER A 129 -24.24 -4.82 10.48
CA SER A 129 -25.66 -5.13 10.32
C SER A 129 -26.57 -3.97 10.72
N SER A 130 -26.26 -3.26 11.80
CA SER A 130 -27.00 -2.05 12.19
C SER A 130 -26.91 -0.95 11.12
N GLN A 131 -25.72 -0.76 10.53
CA GLN A 131 -25.51 0.22 9.47
C GLN A 131 -26.19 -0.21 8.16
N LEU A 132 -26.16 -1.51 7.82
CA LEU A 132 -26.85 -2.05 6.66
C LEU A 132 -28.38 -1.93 6.81
N ARG A 133 -28.94 -2.21 7.99
CA ARG A 133 -30.37 -2.01 8.27
C ARG A 133 -30.78 -0.54 8.14
N ARG A 134 -29.96 0.39 8.66
CA ARG A 134 -30.17 1.84 8.49
C ARG A 134 -30.13 2.27 7.02
N ARG A 135 -29.29 1.63 6.19
CA ARG A 135 -29.18 1.92 4.76
C ARG A 135 -30.32 1.32 3.93
N ALA A 136 -30.78 0.11 4.28
CA ALA A 136 -31.79 -0.63 3.51
C ALA A 136 -33.18 0.04 3.51
N SER A 137 -33.47 0.93 4.47
CA SER A 137 -34.77 1.58 4.59
C SER A 137 -34.98 2.79 3.67
N VAL A 138 -33.96 3.22 2.91
CA VAL A 138 -34.02 4.50 2.16
C VAL A 138 -34.13 4.24 0.65
N SER A 139 -35.37 4.19 0.15
CA SER A 139 -35.70 4.04 -1.28
C SER A 139 -35.05 5.11 -2.18
N HIS A 140 -34.65 6.26 -1.60
CA HIS A 140 -34.02 7.39 -2.30
C HIS A 140 -32.61 7.75 -1.78
N ALA A 141 -31.89 6.81 -1.16
CA ALA A 141 -30.59 7.08 -0.52
C ALA A 141 -29.58 7.80 -1.43
N LEU A 142 -29.53 7.45 -2.72
CA LEU A 142 -28.62 8.09 -3.67
C LEU A 142 -28.99 9.55 -3.97
N LYS A 143 -30.29 9.88 -4.00
CA LYS A 143 -30.77 11.25 -4.15
C LYS A 143 -30.51 12.07 -2.89
N ASP A 144 -30.70 11.47 -1.72
CA ASP A 144 -30.40 12.11 -0.43
C ASP A 144 -28.89 12.38 -0.26
N LEU A 145 -28.03 11.49 -0.74
CA LEU A 145 -26.58 11.73 -0.75
C LEU A 145 -26.17 12.86 -1.70
N HIS A 146 -26.90 13.05 -2.79
CA HIS A 146 -26.71 14.18 -3.69
C HIS A 146 -27.19 15.51 -3.07
N THR A 147 -28.36 15.52 -2.40
CA THR A 147 -28.83 16.75 -1.70
C THR A 147 -27.89 17.13 -0.56
N LEU A 148 -27.26 16.15 0.09
CA LEU A 148 -26.19 16.35 1.08
C LEU A 148 -24.82 16.67 0.47
N HIS A 149 -24.72 16.81 -0.86
CA HIS A 149 -23.48 17.14 -1.60
C HIS A 149 -22.32 16.15 -1.34
N VAL A 150 -22.62 14.91 -0.95
CA VAL A 150 -21.64 13.81 -0.86
C VAL A 150 -21.32 13.26 -2.25
N LEU A 151 -22.33 13.25 -3.11
CA LEU A 151 -22.23 12.88 -4.51
C LEU A 151 -22.18 14.15 -5.38
N PRO A 152 -21.19 14.29 -6.28
CA PRO A 152 -20.96 15.55 -6.99
C PRO A 152 -21.99 15.87 -8.07
N ASP A 153 -22.63 14.84 -8.64
CA ASP A 153 -23.53 14.99 -9.79
C ASP A 153 -24.89 14.33 -9.58
N ILE A 154 -25.94 14.91 -10.15
CA ILE A 154 -27.29 14.33 -10.17
C ILE A 154 -27.28 12.95 -10.84
N GLU A 155 -26.45 12.75 -11.86
CA GLU A 155 -26.33 11.48 -12.58
C GLU A 155 -25.76 10.36 -11.70
N SER A 156 -24.89 10.71 -10.73
CA SER A 156 -24.40 9.77 -9.73
C SER A 156 -25.46 9.34 -8.71
N SER A 157 -26.57 10.08 -8.63
CA SER A 157 -27.75 9.70 -7.86
C SER A 157 -28.68 8.71 -8.58
N SER A 158 -28.46 8.50 -9.89
CA SER A 158 -29.28 7.65 -10.75
C SER A 158 -28.59 6.32 -11.05
N LEU A 159 -29.35 5.23 -11.15
CA LEU A 159 -28.83 3.91 -11.54
C LEU A 159 -28.75 3.71 -13.06
N SER A 160 -29.21 4.71 -13.85
CA SER A 160 -29.19 4.66 -15.31
C SER A 160 -27.79 4.84 -15.90
N VAL A 161 -26.89 5.47 -15.15
CA VAL A 161 -25.50 5.70 -15.56
C VAL A 161 -24.59 4.71 -14.83
N SER A 162 -23.70 4.05 -15.58
CA SER A 162 -22.73 3.14 -14.98
C SER A 162 -21.73 3.88 -14.09
N ARG A 163 -21.38 3.29 -12.94
CA ARG A 163 -20.48 3.93 -11.96
C ARG A 163 -19.07 4.18 -12.47
N SER A 164 -18.62 3.43 -13.47
CA SER A 164 -17.33 3.62 -14.13
C SER A 164 -17.29 4.85 -15.04
N LEU A 165 -18.44 5.29 -15.58
CA LEU A 165 -18.53 6.46 -16.45
C LEU A 165 -18.65 7.78 -15.67
N LEU A 166 -19.06 7.74 -14.40
CA LEU A 166 -19.21 8.91 -13.54
C LEU A 166 -17.99 9.85 -13.52
N PRO A 167 -16.73 9.39 -13.35
CA PRO A 167 -15.58 10.30 -13.35
C PRO A 167 -15.38 10.99 -14.71
N ILE A 168 -15.61 10.27 -15.82
CA ILE A 168 -15.46 10.80 -17.18
C ILE A 168 -16.58 11.81 -17.47
N MET A 169 -17.82 11.50 -17.05
CA MET A 169 -18.96 12.40 -17.21
C MET A 169 -18.80 13.67 -16.40
N HIS A 170 -18.35 13.57 -15.14
CA HIS A 170 -18.02 14.74 -14.32
C HIS A 170 -16.94 15.60 -14.99
N GLN A 171 -15.87 14.98 -15.51
CA GLN A 171 -14.82 15.70 -16.23
C GLN A 171 -15.35 16.39 -17.49
N LEU A 172 -16.19 15.70 -18.28
CA LEU A 172 -16.79 16.25 -19.50
C LEU A 172 -17.73 17.40 -19.18
N LYS A 173 -18.57 17.27 -18.14
CA LYS A 173 -19.46 18.33 -17.67
C LYS A 173 -18.66 19.56 -17.22
N TRP A 174 -17.58 19.34 -16.47
CA TRP A 174 -16.67 20.42 -16.08
C TRP A 174 -16.01 21.09 -17.29
N CYS A 175 -15.54 20.31 -18.27
CA CYS A 175 -14.99 20.86 -19.52
C CYS A 175 -16.05 21.67 -20.29
N MET A 176 -17.28 21.15 -20.40
CA MET A 176 -18.39 21.84 -21.07
C MET A 176 -18.77 23.13 -20.35
N ASP A 177 -18.83 23.13 -19.02
CA ASP A 177 -19.15 24.31 -18.23
C ASP A 177 -18.04 25.36 -18.32
N ARG A 178 -16.78 24.93 -18.32
CA ARG A 178 -15.63 25.80 -18.59
C ARG A 178 -15.70 26.42 -19.99
N ASP A 179 -16.04 25.63 -21.02
CA ASP A 179 -16.14 26.11 -22.39
C ASP A 179 -17.34 27.05 -22.59
N ARG A 180 -18.47 26.77 -21.92
CA ARG A 180 -19.64 27.67 -21.88
C ARG A 180 -19.27 29.00 -21.22
N LEU A 181 -18.54 28.96 -20.10
CA LEU A 181 -18.08 30.16 -19.42
C LEU A 181 -17.12 30.96 -20.31
N ALA A 182 -16.17 30.28 -20.97
CA ALA A 182 -15.26 30.92 -21.92
C ALA A 182 -15.99 31.58 -23.10
N LYS A 183 -17.05 30.96 -23.64
CA LYS A 183 -17.90 31.56 -24.69
C LYS A 183 -18.62 32.81 -24.17
N LYS A 184 -19.27 32.74 -23.00
CA LYS A 184 -19.97 33.89 -22.42
C LYS A 184 -19.03 35.07 -22.11
N VAL A 185 -17.80 34.80 -21.66
CA VAL A 185 -16.75 35.83 -21.46
C VAL A 185 -16.33 36.44 -22.79
N ARG A 186 -16.16 35.63 -23.84
CA ARG A 186 -15.78 36.10 -25.18
C ARG A 186 -16.87 36.94 -25.85
N ASP A 187 -18.11 36.47 -25.81
CA ASP A 187 -19.28 37.20 -26.35
C ASP A 187 -19.51 38.51 -25.58
N GLY A 188 -19.16 38.52 -24.30
CA GLY A 188 -19.11 39.70 -23.45
C GLY A 188 -18.02 40.71 -23.83
N ALA A 189 -16.81 40.23 -24.12
CA ALA A 189 -15.68 41.05 -24.52
C ALA A 189 -15.82 41.60 -25.96
N CYS A 190 -16.41 40.85 -26.89
CA CYS A 190 -16.65 41.31 -28.25
C CYS A 190 -17.82 42.30 -28.37
N GLY A 191 -18.82 42.22 -27.48
CA GLY A 191 -19.90 43.21 -27.41
C GLY A 191 -19.46 44.61 -26.94
N ALA A 192 -18.28 44.72 -26.33
CA ALA A 192 -17.70 46.00 -25.88
C ALA A 192 -16.81 46.68 -26.95
N PHE A 193 -16.54 46.03 -28.08
CA PHE A 193 -15.74 46.58 -29.19
C PHE A 193 -16.59 47.22 -30.31
N GLY A 194 -17.90 47.31 -30.10
CA GLY A 194 -18.88 47.81 -31.07
C GLY A 194 -19.40 49.22 -30.80
N THR A 195 -18.59 50.15 -30.31
CA THR A 195 -18.69 51.60 -30.61
C THR A 195 -17.44 52.26 -30.07
N GLY A 196 -16.61 52.79 -30.98
CA GLY A 196 -15.36 53.44 -30.63
C GLY A 196 -15.57 54.61 -29.68
N VAL A 197 -14.63 54.78 -28.77
CA VAL A 197 -13.95 56.05 -28.43
C VAL A 197 -12.98 55.75 -27.27
N SER A 198 -11.69 55.96 -27.57
CA SER A 198 -10.56 56.27 -26.70
C SER A 198 -10.47 55.72 -25.26
N GLY A 199 -9.38 54.98 -25.01
CA GLY A 199 -8.60 55.11 -23.77
C GLY A 199 -8.86 54.05 -22.70
N GLY A 200 -7.78 53.36 -22.30
CA GLY A 200 -7.75 52.62 -21.05
C GLY A 200 -7.80 51.10 -21.20
N PHE A 201 -6.62 50.49 -21.24
CA PHE A 201 -6.42 49.12 -20.77
C PHE A 201 -7.11 48.94 -19.40
N VAL A 202 -7.81 47.82 -19.19
CA VAL A 202 -8.24 47.16 -17.91
C VAL A 202 -9.73 46.76 -17.85
N SER A 203 -10.63 47.28 -18.69
CA SER A 203 -12.10 47.03 -18.54
C SER A 203 -12.67 45.88 -19.40
N GLY A 204 -12.17 44.65 -19.24
CA GLY A 204 -12.65 43.49 -20.01
C GLY A 204 -13.41 42.44 -19.21
N LEU A 205 -12.93 42.14 -18.00
CA LEU A 205 -13.48 41.06 -17.16
C LEU A 205 -14.32 41.62 -15.99
N GLY A 206 -13.87 42.71 -15.36
CA GLY A 206 -14.55 43.34 -14.23
C GLY A 206 -15.92 43.91 -14.59
N ALA A 207 -15.99 44.72 -15.66
CA ALA A 207 -17.26 45.27 -16.16
C ALA A 207 -18.22 44.17 -16.67
N TRP A 208 -17.70 43.09 -17.23
CA TRP A 208 -18.50 41.93 -17.65
C TRP A 208 -19.09 41.18 -16.44
N LEU A 209 -18.30 40.95 -15.39
CA LEU A 209 -18.74 40.35 -14.13
C LEU A 209 -19.83 41.19 -13.44
N GLU A 210 -19.67 42.50 -13.42
CA GLU A 210 -20.60 43.43 -12.76
C GLU A 210 -21.93 43.59 -13.51
N LEU A 211 -21.92 43.57 -14.84
CA LEU A 211 -23.11 43.84 -15.68
C LEU A 211 -23.84 42.57 -16.17
N ARG A 212 -23.12 41.55 -16.66
CA ARG A 212 -23.70 40.34 -17.29
C ARG A 212 -23.43 39.05 -16.50
N GLY A 213 -22.49 39.06 -15.55
CA GLY A 213 -22.04 37.91 -14.77
C GLY A 213 -22.98 37.45 -13.65
N ARG A 214 -23.88 38.32 -13.16
CA ARG A 214 -24.78 38.09 -12.01
C ARG A 214 -25.76 36.91 -12.12
N GLY A 215 -25.86 36.25 -13.29
CA GLY A 215 -26.78 35.13 -13.51
C GLY A 215 -26.13 33.83 -14.00
N ILE A 216 -24.80 33.78 -14.16
CA ILE A 216 -24.11 32.64 -14.77
C ILE A 216 -23.64 31.62 -13.73
N VAL A 217 -23.36 32.07 -12.51
CA VAL A 217 -23.00 31.22 -11.37
C VAL A 217 -24.12 31.39 -10.36
N GLN A 218 -24.71 30.30 -9.87
CA GLN A 218 -25.55 30.39 -8.67
C GLN A 218 -24.65 30.89 -7.55
N ASP A 219 -24.83 32.15 -7.17
CA ASP A 219 -24.01 32.88 -6.21
C ASP A 219 -24.15 32.30 -4.80
N ASN A 220 -23.51 31.16 -4.56
CA ASN A 220 -23.13 30.79 -3.21
C ASN A 220 -21.93 31.68 -2.83
N GLU A 221 -22.00 32.29 -1.66
CA GLU A 221 -21.01 33.24 -1.13
C GLU A 221 -19.56 32.74 -1.24
N ARG A 222 -19.38 31.41 -1.11
CA ARG A 222 -18.10 30.72 -1.30
C ARG A 222 -17.49 30.91 -2.70
N VAL A 223 -18.30 30.93 -3.75
CA VAL A 223 -17.82 31.10 -5.13
C VAL A 223 -17.43 32.56 -5.39
N ARG A 224 -18.16 33.52 -4.81
CA ARG A 224 -17.80 34.96 -4.84
C ARG A 224 -16.46 35.24 -4.15
N LEU A 225 -16.19 34.58 -3.01
CA LEU A 225 -14.94 34.74 -2.26
C LEU A 225 -13.72 34.08 -2.94
N ILE A 226 -13.94 33.09 -3.82
CA ILE A 226 -12.87 32.43 -4.59
C ILE A 226 -12.50 33.25 -5.82
N LEU A 227 -13.48 33.88 -6.48
CA LEU A 227 -13.27 34.65 -7.71
C LEU A 227 -12.66 36.05 -7.46
N CYS A 228 -12.92 36.66 -6.31
CA CYS A 228 -12.40 37.98 -5.94
C CYS A 228 -11.57 37.92 -4.63
N PRO A 229 -10.23 37.74 -4.71
CA PRO A 229 -9.38 37.57 -3.53
C PRO A 229 -9.35 38.79 -2.60
N ASP A 230 -9.65 40.00 -3.10
CA ASP A 230 -9.65 41.22 -2.28
C ASP A 230 -10.92 41.37 -1.45
N VAL A 231 -12.08 40.91 -1.94
CA VAL A 231 -13.33 40.87 -1.16
C VAL A 231 -13.19 39.87 0.00
N ARG A 232 -12.46 38.76 -0.20
CA ARG A 232 -12.16 37.78 0.85
C ARG A 232 -11.34 38.37 2.01
N LYS A 233 -10.37 39.24 1.71
CA LYS A 233 -9.59 39.93 2.75
C LYS A 233 -10.46 40.91 3.55
N MET A 234 -11.36 41.62 2.87
CA MET A 234 -12.24 42.60 3.49
C MET A 234 -13.31 41.93 4.39
N VAL A 235 -13.93 40.84 3.93
CA VAL A 235 -14.88 40.06 4.75
C VAL A 235 -14.19 39.43 5.97
N GLY A 236 -13.00 38.85 5.80
CA GLY A 236 -12.22 38.30 6.91
C GLY A 236 -11.81 39.35 7.96
N PHE A 237 -11.55 40.59 7.54
CA PHE A 237 -11.30 41.70 8.45
C PHE A 237 -12.53 42.02 9.31
N TYR A 238 -13.73 42.09 8.72
CA TYR A 238 -14.97 42.35 9.45
C TYR A 238 -15.41 41.17 10.33
N GLU A 239 -15.19 39.92 9.91
CA GLU A 239 -15.43 38.74 10.77
C GLU A 239 -14.48 38.69 11.97
N SER A 240 -13.26 39.21 11.85
CA SER A 240 -12.28 39.26 12.96
C SER A 240 -12.56 40.34 14.01
N LEU A 241 -13.50 41.25 13.73
CA LEU A 241 -13.93 42.33 14.63
C LEU A 241 -15.21 41.98 15.43
N GLY A 242 -15.78 40.78 15.21
CA GLY A 242 -16.96 40.26 15.91
C GLY A 242 -16.62 39.23 16.97
#